data_AF-A0A9D5TWV9-F1
#
_entry.id   AF-A0A9D5TWV9-F1
#
_cell.length_a   1.000
_cell.length_b   1.000
_cell.length_c   1.000
_cell.angle_alpha   90.00
_cell.angle_beta   90.00
_cell.angle_gamma   90.00
#
_symmetry.space_group_name_H-M   'P 1'
#
loop_
_entity.id
_entity.type
_entity.pdbx_description
1 polymer ?
#
loop_
_entity_poly.entity_id
_entity_poly.type
_entity_poly.pdbx_seq_one_letter_code
_entity_poly.pdbx_strand_id
1 'polypeptide(L)'
;GGTTAIGAGENATLNFDELGLSFTVNTNFSASVSSIAADNTGASNFGSDTTFNGVAGNDSSLNVVNMAADNGQALQQSVDFQVGAGNTANDRMSIEFSSVDSDTLGAGALGTEVSIADLGANAIDTAAGAQEAVEVVGRAIDDLQRARANIGTYQNRLDFAGQNLATTQENTESARSTLLDLDVAAEMTAFTSKQILVQSGVAMLAQANQMPQNLLRLLQ
;
A
#
# COMPACT_ATOMS: atom_id res chain seq x y z
N GLY A 1 -44.78 -37.30 42.34
CA GLY A 1 -45.06 -37.62 40.93
C GLY A 1 -45.86 -36.50 40.33
N GLY A 2 -45.21 -35.68 39.49
CA GLY A 2 -45.79 -34.51 38.84
C GLY A 2 -44.67 -33.52 38.51
N THR A 3 -44.47 -33.22 37.24
CA THR A 3 -43.51 -32.20 36.78
C THR A 3 -44.15 -30.83 36.93
N THR A 4 -43.99 -30.19 38.08
CA THR A 4 -44.30 -28.76 38.21
C THR A 4 -43.15 -27.99 37.58
N ALA A 5 -43.38 -27.39 36.41
CA ALA A 5 -42.44 -26.43 35.82
C ALA A 5 -42.28 -25.27 36.81
N ILE A 6 -41.03 -24.93 37.14
CA ILE A 6 -40.70 -23.78 38.00
C ILE A 6 -40.45 -22.60 37.07
N GLY A 7 -41.19 -21.51 37.22
CA GLY A 7 -41.01 -20.29 36.43
C GLY A 7 -39.71 -19.56 36.75
N ALA A 8 -39.28 -18.66 35.88
CA ALA A 8 -38.12 -17.81 36.12
C ALA A 8 -38.36 -16.89 37.33
N GLY A 9 -37.43 -16.88 38.30
CA GLY A 9 -37.54 -16.09 39.52
C GLY A 9 -38.50 -16.64 40.58
N GLU A 10 -39.07 -17.83 40.40
CA GLU A 10 -39.95 -18.46 41.38
C GLU A 10 -39.16 -19.39 42.33
N ASN A 11 -39.51 -19.38 43.62
CA ASN A 11 -39.01 -20.35 44.57
C ASN A 11 -39.95 -21.55 44.61
N ALA A 12 -39.43 -22.76 44.41
CA ALA A 12 -40.19 -23.99 44.58
C ALA A 12 -39.63 -24.82 45.71
N THR A 13 -40.51 -25.34 46.58
CA THR A 13 -40.14 -26.23 47.67
C THR A 13 -40.57 -27.66 47.32
N LEU A 14 -39.60 -28.56 47.25
CA LEU A 14 -39.82 -29.98 47.05
C LEU A 14 -39.93 -30.65 48.42
N ASN A 15 -41.12 -31.13 48.76
CA ASN A 15 -41.38 -31.84 50.01
C ASN A 15 -41.47 -33.34 49.77
N PHE A 16 -40.73 -34.11 50.58
CA PHE A 16 -40.77 -35.56 50.61
C PHE A 16 -41.36 -36.00 51.96
N ASP A 17 -42.69 -35.93 52.05
CA ASP A 17 -43.43 -36.07 53.31
C ASP A 17 -43.16 -37.40 54.03
N GLU A 18 -42.95 -38.50 53.30
CA GLU A 18 -42.61 -39.81 53.89
C GLU A 18 -41.21 -39.86 54.50
N LEU A 19 -40.30 -38.98 54.07
CA LEU A 19 -38.93 -38.88 54.57
C LEU A 19 -38.75 -37.72 55.56
N GLY A 20 -39.75 -36.85 55.72
CA GLY A 20 -39.70 -35.67 56.61
C GLY A 20 -38.72 -34.58 56.15
N LEU A 21 -38.36 -34.56 54.85
CA LEU A 21 -37.36 -33.64 54.29
C LEU A 21 -37.99 -32.64 53.32
N SER A 22 -37.54 -31.39 53.39
CA SER A 22 -37.92 -30.31 52.46
C SER A 22 -36.68 -29.64 51.89
N PHE A 23 -36.63 -29.46 50.57
CA PHE A 23 -35.57 -28.69 49.89
C PHE A 23 -36.17 -27.54 49.09
N THR A 24 -35.71 -26.31 49.36
CA THR A 24 -36.14 -25.12 48.63
C THR A 24 -35.12 -24.79 47.54
N VAL A 25 -35.57 -24.81 46.28
CA VAL A 25 -34.77 -24.40 45.12
C VAL A 25 -35.14 -22.96 44.78
N ASN A 26 -34.15 -22.06 44.82
CA ASN A 26 -34.27 -20.68 44.35
C ASN A 26 -33.61 -20.57 42.97
N THR A 27 -34.42 -20.37 41.93
CA THR A 27 -33.94 -20.08 40.58
C THR A 27 -33.90 -18.56 40.40
N ASN A 28 -32.91 -17.90 41.01
CA ASN A 28 -32.68 -16.46 40.91
C ASN A 28 -32.19 -16.01 39.51
N PHE A 29 -32.60 -16.73 38.47
CA PHE A 29 -32.37 -16.44 37.07
C PHE A 29 -33.65 -15.83 36.51
N SER A 30 -33.62 -14.52 36.30
CA SER A 30 -34.80 -13.72 35.91
C SER A 30 -35.22 -13.86 34.45
N ALA A 31 -34.55 -14.69 33.65
CA ALA A 31 -34.95 -15.00 32.28
C ALA A 31 -34.31 -16.32 31.82
N SER A 32 -34.99 -17.02 30.90
CA SER A 32 -34.30 -17.94 29.99
C SER A 32 -33.19 -17.17 29.29
N VAL A 33 -31.93 -17.58 29.48
CA VAL A 33 -30.78 -16.95 28.82
C VAL A 33 -30.91 -17.22 27.32
N SER A 34 -31.54 -16.31 26.60
CA SER A 34 -31.71 -16.39 25.14
C SER A 34 -30.49 -15.83 24.40
N SER A 35 -29.70 -14.97 25.03
CA SER A 35 -28.39 -14.51 24.55
C SER A 35 -27.61 -13.83 25.66
N ILE A 36 -26.29 -14.03 25.69
CA ILE A 36 -25.37 -13.21 26.48
C ILE A 36 -25.13 -11.95 25.65
N ALA A 37 -25.95 -10.92 25.85
CA ALA A 37 -25.69 -9.61 25.29
C ALA A 37 -24.65 -8.88 26.16
N ALA A 38 -23.67 -8.26 25.53
CA ALA A 38 -22.73 -7.36 26.21
C ALA A 38 -23.49 -6.11 26.67
N ASP A 39 -23.97 -6.11 27.91
CA ASP A 39 -24.50 -4.89 28.53
C ASP A 39 -23.35 -4.07 29.15
N ASN A 40 -23.34 -2.78 28.87
CA ASN A 40 -22.21 -1.86 29.06
C ASN A 40 -22.11 -1.34 30.51
N THR A 41 -22.67 -2.05 31.49
CA THR A 41 -22.99 -1.47 32.81
C THR A 41 -22.56 -2.28 34.03
N GLY A 42 -21.70 -3.32 33.91
CA GLY A 42 -21.30 -4.12 35.08
C GLY A 42 -19.87 -4.65 35.07
N ALA A 43 -19.14 -4.40 36.15
CA ALA A 43 -17.73 -4.77 36.39
C ALA A 43 -17.47 -6.27 36.66
N SER A 44 -18.24 -7.18 36.04
CA SER A 44 -18.16 -8.62 36.29
C SER A 44 -18.12 -9.44 34.99
N ASN A 45 -17.41 -8.96 33.97
CA ASN A 45 -17.24 -9.64 32.68
C ASN A 45 -15.78 -10.08 32.48
N PHE A 46 -15.57 -11.22 31.83
CA PHE A 46 -14.27 -11.84 31.54
C PHE A 46 -13.45 -11.02 30.52
N GLY A 47 -12.90 -9.90 30.98
CA GLY A 47 -11.91 -9.13 30.24
C GLY A 47 -12.51 -8.17 29.21
N SER A 48 -11.87 -7.01 29.11
CA SER A 48 -12.15 -5.95 28.15
C SER A 48 -11.63 -6.29 26.76
N ASP A 49 -11.75 -7.53 26.30
CA ASP A 49 -11.22 -7.91 24.99
C ASP A 49 -12.15 -7.40 23.89
N THR A 50 -11.85 -6.20 23.43
CA THR A 50 -12.56 -5.46 22.38
C THR A 50 -12.46 -6.13 21.00
N THR A 51 -11.73 -7.24 20.86
CA THR A 51 -11.65 -8.00 19.61
C THR A 51 -12.98 -8.70 19.23
N PHE A 52 -13.92 -8.84 20.17
CA PHE A 52 -15.27 -9.36 19.89
C PHE A 52 -16.37 -8.29 19.78
N ASN A 53 -16.02 -6.99 19.96
CA ASN A 53 -16.96 -5.87 19.88
C ASN A 53 -16.61 -4.86 18.76
N GLY A 54 -15.63 -5.18 17.91
CA GLY A 54 -15.33 -4.42 16.70
C GLY A 54 -16.25 -4.83 15.55
N VAL A 55 -17.48 -4.30 15.54
CA VAL A 55 -18.36 -4.19 14.35
C VAL A 55 -18.39 -5.45 13.44
N ALA A 56 -18.87 -6.56 13.97
CA ALA A 56 -19.42 -7.63 13.14
C ALA A 56 -20.76 -8.00 13.76
N GLY A 57 -21.85 -7.63 13.07
CA GLY A 57 -23.18 -8.08 13.45
C GLY A 57 -23.17 -9.61 13.50
N ASN A 58 -23.32 -10.16 14.70
CA ASN A 58 -23.46 -11.59 14.90
C ASN A 58 -24.86 -11.99 14.42
N ASP A 59 -25.03 -12.12 13.10
CA ASP A 59 -26.19 -12.79 12.52
C ASP A 59 -26.05 -14.29 12.81
N SER A 60 -26.73 -14.74 13.86
CA SER A 60 -26.70 -16.13 14.32
C SER A 60 -27.33 -17.13 13.34
N SER A 61 -27.80 -16.69 12.17
CA SER A 61 -28.33 -17.55 11.11
C SER A 61 -27.31 -17.91 10.02
N LEU A 62 -26.18 -17.20 9.96
CA LEU A 62 -25.13 -17.41 8.97
C LEU A 62 -23.82 -17.78 9.68
N ASN A 63 -23.35 -19.01 9.49
CA ASN A 63 -22.03 -19.45 9.94
C ASN A 63 -20.92 -18.84 9.05
N VAL A 64 -20.95 -17.52 8.88
CA VAL A 64 -20.03 -16.75 8.06
C VAL A 64 -19.31 -15.77 8.97
N VAL A 65 -18.01 -15.97 9.15
CA VAL A 65 -17.14 -14.98 9.79
C VAL A 65 -16.88 -13.89 8.78
N ASN A 66 -17.58 -12.75 8.90
CA ASN A 66 -17.19 -11.55 8.19
C ASN A 66 -15.90 -11.03 8.83
N MET A 67 -14.79 -11.12 8.11
CA MET A 67 -13.58 -10.41 8.49
C MET A 67 -13.90 -8.92 8.44
N ALA A 68 -13.59 -8.18 9.52
CA ALA A 68 -13.67 -6.73 9.49
C ALA A 68 -12.91 -6.21 8.26
N ALA A 69 -13.46 -5.18 7.59
CA ALA A 69 -12.77 -4.50 6.50
C ALA A 69 -11.33 -4.20 6.93
N ASP A 70 -10.37 -4.46 6.02
CA ASP A 70 -8.94 -4.26 6.22
C ASP A 70 -8.65 -2.87 6.79
N ASN A 71 -8.49 -2.81 8.12
CA ASN A 71 -8.41 -1.58 8.89
C ASN A 71 -6.95 -1.15 9.06
N GLY A 72 -6.15 -1.20 7.99
CA GLY A 72 -4.77 -0.74 8.10
C GLY A 72 -3.88 -0.88 6.88
N GLN A 73 -4.22 -1.73 5.90
CA GLN A 73 -3.49 -1.81 4.64
C GLN A 73 -4.37 -1.29 3.50
N ALA A 74 -5.03 -0.16 3.72
CA ALA A 74 -5.59 0.61 2.61
C ALA A 74 -4.43 0.90 1.65
N LEU A 75 -4.46 0.28 0.47
CA LEU A 75 -3.57 0.65 -0.62
C LEU A 75 -3.68 2.17 -0.77
N GLN A 76 -2.54 2.87 -0.70
CA GLN A 76 -2.55 4.33 -0.85
C GLN A 76 -3.29 4.67 -2.15
N GLN A 77 -4.32 5.52 -2.03
CA GLN A 77 -5.17 5.93 -3.15
C GLN A 77 -4.36 6.57 -4.28
N SER A 78 -3.16 7.07 -3.98
CA SER A 78 -2.18 7.44 -4.97
C SER A 78 -0.76 7.03 -4.59
N VAL A 79 0.05 6.70 -5.61
CA VAL A 79 1.50 6.50 -5.49
C VAL A 79 2.21 7.45 -6.46
N ASP A 80 3.16 8.22 -5.96
CA ASP A 80 3.98 9.13 -6.77
C ASP A 80 5.30 8.49 -7.18
N PHE A 81 5.60 8.51 -8.48
CA PHE A 81 6.88 8.11 -9.05
C PHE A 81 7.69 9.33 -9.46
N GLN A 82 8.95 9.37 -9.04
CA GLN A 82 9.91 10.35 -9.54
C GLN A 82 10.39 9.92 -10.92
N VAL A 83 10.05 10.70 -11.96
CA VAL A 83 10.33 10.39 -13.37
C VAL A 83 11.23 11.44 -14.06
N GLY A 84 11.64 12.49 -13.33
CA GLY A 84 12.56 13.51 -13.80
C GLY A 84 13.70 13.80 -12.82
N ALA A 85 14.65 14.64 -13.23
CA ALA A 85 15.80 15.01 -12.38
C ALA A 85 15.50 16.16 -11.41
N GLY A 86 14.47 16.96 -11.68
CA GLY A 86 14.07 18.07 -10.82
C GLY A 86 13.14 17.65 -9.67
N ASN A 87 13.03 18.49 -8.64
CA ASN A 87 12.05 18.31 -7.57
C ASN A 87 10.80 19.18 -7.80
N THR A 88 10.29 19.21 -9.04
CA THR A 88 9.08 19.96 -9.39
C THR A 88 7.90 19.01 -9.61
N ALA A 89 6.67 19.54 -9.66
CA ALA A 89 5.48 18.74 -9.93
C ALA A 89 5.53 18.06 -11.31
N ASN A 90 6.23 18.64 -12.27
CA ASN A 90 6.36 18.09 -13.63
C ASN A 90 7.29 16.86 -13.69
N ASP A 91 8.15 16.69 -12.68
CA ASP A 91 9.10 15.58 -12.58
C ASP A 91 8.53 14.39 -11.81
N ARG A 92 7.27 14.49 -11.37
CA ARG A 92 6.56 13.45 -10.62
C ARG A 92 5.35 12.97 -11.40
N MET A 93 5.13 11.67 -11.37
CA MET A 93 3.96 11.02 -11.93
C MET A 93 3.13 10.40 -10.81
N SER A 94 1.96 10.97 -10.56
CA SER A 94 1.00 10.43 -9.62
C SER A 94 0.14 9.37 -10.30
N ILE A 95 0.08 8.18 -9.71
CA ILE A 95 -0.78 7.08 -10.13
C ILE A 95 -1.90 6.97 -9.11
N GLU A 96 -3.11 7.32 -9.53
CA GLU A 96 -4.30 7.20 -8.70
C GLU A 96 -4.98 5.85 -8.93
N PHE A 97 -5.30 5.17 -7.84
CA PHE A 97 -6.02 3.90 -7.84
C PHE A 97 -7.49 4.15 -7.56
N SER A 98 -8.35 3.75 -8.50
CA SER A 98 -9.79 3.67 -8.27
C SER A 98 -10.10 2.48 -7.36
N SER A 99 -11.03 2.63 -6.42
CA SER A 99 -11.50 1.50 -5.60
C SER A 99 -12.20 0.46 -6.48
N VAL A 100 -12.04 -0.81 -6.11
CA VAL A 100 -12.58 -1.98 -6.85
C VAL A 100 -13.19 -3.00 -5.89
N ASP A 101 -14.00 -2.51 -4.95
CA ASP A 101 -14.74 -3.32 -3.98
C ASP A 101 -16.22 -3.45 -4.38
N SER A 102 -16.96 -4.31 -3.68
CA SER A 102 -18.40 -4.54 -3.93
C SER A 102 -19.29 -3.34 -3.67
N ASP A 103 -18.82 -2.37 -2.87
CA ASP A 103 -19.59 -1.17 -2.50
C ASP A 103 -19.44 -0.09 -3.57
N THR A 104 -18.32 -0.11 -4.31
CA THR A 104 -17.96 0.87 -5.34
C THR A 104 -18.24 0.38 -6.77
N LEU A 105 -18.10 -0.92 -7.03
CA LEU A 105 -18.33 -1.49 -8.36
C LEU A 105 -19.82 -1.68 -8.66
N GLY A 106 -20.24 -1.28 -9.87
CA GLY A 106 -21.62 -1.43 -10.31
C GLY A 106 -22.59 -0.45 -9.64
N ALA A 107 -22.07 0.50 -8.87
CA ALA A 107 -22.85 1.62 -8.35
C ALA A 107 -23.29 2.51 -9.52
N GLY A 108 -24.60 2.80 -9.60
CA GLY A 108 -25.12 3.65 -10.67
C GLY A 108 -24.65 5.09 -10.57
N ALA A 109 -24.87 5.84 -11.65
CA ALA A 109 -24.68 7.28 -11.61
C ALA A 109 -25.53 7.87 -10.47
N LEU A 110 -24.87 8.54 -9.52
CA LEU A 110 -25.48 9.19 -8.34
C LEU A 110 -26.03 8.25 -7.26
N GLY A 111 -25.62 6.97 -7.21
CA GLY A 111 -26.02 6.04 -6.13
C GLY A 111 -27.52 5.75 -6.08
N THR A 112 -28.23 5.99 -7.19
CA THR A 112 -29.69 5.78 -7.30
C THR A 112 -30.02 4.40 -7.88
N GLU A 113 -29.05 3.72 -8.47
CA GLU A 113 -29.22 2.38 -9.03
C GLU A 113 -28.60 1.33 -8.11
N VAL A 114 -29.22 0.15 -8.06
CA VAL A 114 -28.79 -1.03 -7.28
C VAL A 114 -27.31 -1.34 -7.58
N SER A 115 -26.49 -1.43 -6.55
CA SER A 115 -25.07 -1.79 -6.61
C SER A 115 -24.88 -3.28 -6.33
N ILE A 116 -23.65 -3.81 -6.48
CA ILE A 116 -23.34 -5.21 -6.12
C ILE A 116 -23.68 -5.50 -4.66
N ALA A 117 -23.45 -4.55 -3.76
CA ALA A 117 -23.78 -4.69 -2.34
C ALA A 117 -25.29 -4.78 -2.06
N ASP A 118 -26.13 -4.22 -2.94
CA ASP A 118 -27.59 -4.24 -2.82
C ASP A 118 -28.23 -5.53 -3.35
N LEU A 119 -27.47 -6.36 -4.09
CA LEU A 119 -27.92 -7.69 -4.51
C LEU A 119 -28.01 -8.63 -3.30
N GLY A 120 -29.23 -8.81 -2.79
CA GLY A 120 -29.52 -9.80 -1.77
C GLY A 120 -29.35 -11.25 -2.25
N ALA A 121 -29.36 -12.20 -1.31
CA ALA A 121 -29.15 -13.63 -1.59
C ALA A 121 -30.13 -14.24 -2.62
N ASN A 122 -31.32 -13.64 -2.77
CA ASN A 122 -32.40 -14.10 -3.66
C ASN A 122 -32.51 -13.27 -4.94
N ALA A 123 -31.47 -12.49 -5.28
CA ALA A 123 -31.52 -11.57 -6.42
C ALA A 123 -31.79 -12.27 -7.76
N ILE A 124 -31.57 -13.58 -7.87
CA ILE A 124 -31.80 -14.36 -9.10
C ILE A 124 -33.07 -15.23 -9.06
N ASP A 125 -33.86 -15.18 -7.98
CA ASP A 125 -35.03 -16.05 -7.79
C ASP A 125 -36.22 -15.66 -8.69
N THR A 126 -36.21 -14.42 -9.21
CA THR A 126 -37.22 -13.92 -10.13
C THR A 126 -36.58 -13.49 -11.44
N ALA A 127 -37.34 -13.57 -12.54
CA ALA A 127 -36.85 -13.11 -13.84
C ALA A 127 -36.46 -11.63 -13.84
N ALA A 128 -37.20 -10.79 -13.10
CA ALA A 128 -36.90 -9.36 -12.97
C ALA A 128 -35.60 -9.12 -12.18
N GLY A 129 -35.42 -9.79 -11.04
CA GLY A 129 -34.18 -9.67 -10.25
C GLY A 129 -32.96 -10.18 -11.02
N ALA A 130 -33.10 -11.27 -11.78
CA ALA A 130 -32.02 -11.78 -12.62
C ALA A 130 -31.62 -10.79 -13.73
N GLN A 131 -32.58 -10.04 -14.30
CA GLN A 131 -32.29 -8.99 -15.28
C GLN A 131 -31.52 -7.82 -14.63
N GLU A 132 -31.97 -7.37 -13.47
CA GLU A 132 -31.30 -6.32 -12.69
C GLU A 132 -29.87 -6.74 -12.29
N ALA A 133 -29.70 -7.98 -11.83
CA ALA A 133 -28.39 -8.54 -11.50
C ALA A 133 -27.41 -8.50 -12.69
N VAL A 134 -27.88 -8.82 -13.89
CA VAL A 134 -27.06 -8.76 -15.11
C VAL A 134 -26.66 -7.31 -15.42
N GLU A 135 -27.55 -6.35 -15.24
CA GLU A 135 -27.25 -4.93 -15.45
C GLU A 135 -26.23 -4.40 -14.42
N VAL A 136 -26.37 -4.76 -13.14
CA VAL A 136 -25.40 -4.40 -12.09
C VAL A 136 -24.02 -4.99 -12.39
N VAL A 137 -23.96 -6.29 -12.70
CA VAL A 137 -22.69 -6.97 -13.03
C VAL A 137 -22.06 -6.39 -14.30
N GLY A 138 -22.88 -6.06 -15.31
CA GLY A 138 -22.41 -5.38 -16.52
C GLY A 138 -21.72 -4.05 -16.21
N ARG A 139 -22.35 -3.20 -15.39
CA ARG A 139 -21.76 -1.93 -14.96
C ARG A 139 -20.48 -2.13 -14.14
N ALA A 140 -20.49 -3.08 -13.22
CA ALA A 140 -19.30 -3.41 -12.43
C ALA A 140 -18.12 -3.89 -13.30
N ILE A 141 -18.39 -4.66 -14.35
CA ILE A 141 -17.38 -5.06 -15.33
C ILE A 141 -16.82 -3.83 -16.05
N ASP A 142 -17.68 -2.92 -16.49
CA ASP A 142 -17.24 -1.69 -17.16
C ASP A 142 -16.41 -0.79 -16.23
N ASP A 143 -16.80 -0.66 -14.96
CA ASP A 143 -16.05 0.08 -13.95
C ASP A 143 -14.65 -0.52 -13.75
N LEU A 144 -14.57 -1.85 -13.61
CA LEU A 144 -13.30 -2.57 -13.49
C LEU A 144 -12.44 -2.43 -14.75
N GLN A 145 -13.05 -2.47 -15.93
CA GLN A 145 -12.33 -2.26 -17.20
C GLN A 145 -11.77 -0.84 -17.27
N ARG A 146 -12.51 0.18 -16.83
CA ARG A 146 -12.01 1.57 -16.75
C ARG A 146 -10.85 1.69 -15.78
N ALA A 147 -10.95 1.08 -14.58
CA ALA A 147 -9.84 1.04 -13.62
C ALA A 147 -8.59 0.39 -14.23
N ARG A 148 -8.73 -0.76 -14.93
CA ARG A 148 -7.61 -1.43 -15.62
C ARG A 148 -7.03 -0.60 -16.76
N ALA A 149 -7.88 0.09 -17.54
CA ALA A 149 -7.45 0.95 -18.63
C ALA A 149 -6.63 2.15 -18.12
N ASN A 150 -7.03 2.74 -16.98
CA ASN A 150 -6.26 3.79 -16.32
C ASN A 150 -4.87 3.30 -15.91
N ILE A 151 -4.79 2.12 -15.27
CA ILE A 151 -3.50 1.50 -14.92
C ILE A 151 -2.64 1.24 -16.15
N GLY A 152 -3.22 0.71 -17.24
CA GLY A 152 -2.50 0.51 -18.50
C GLY A 152 -1.96 1.82 -19.09
N THR A 153 -2.71 2.91 -18.96
CA THR A 153 -2.25 4.25 -19.40
C THR A 153 -1.06 4.73 -18.57
N TYR A 154 -1.10 4.57 -17.24
CA TYR A 154 0.04 4.91 -16.38
C TYR A 154 1.26 4.03 -16.66
N GLN A 155 1.08 2.73 -16.93
CA GLN A 155 2.18 1.84 -17.34
C GLN A 155 2.86 2.33 -18.62
N ASN A 156 2.09 2.69 -19.65
CA ASN A 156 2.65 3.24 -20.90
C ASN A 156 3.44 4.53 -20.66
N ARG A 157 2.92 5.41 -19.79
CA ARG A 157 3.60 6.66 -19.44
C ARG A 157 4.88 6.42 -18.64
N LEU A 158 4.88 5.49 -17.70
CA LEU A 158 6.07 5.09 -16.94
C LEU A 158 7.14 4.48 -17.86
N ASP A 159 6.74 3.62 -18.79
CA ASP A 159 7.67 3.02 -19.75
C ASP A 159 8.31 4.09 -20.65
N PHE A 160 7.51 5.00 -21.20
CA PHE A 160 8.03 6.14 -21.97
C PHE A 160 8.97 7.03 -21.14
N ALA A 161 8.60 7.34 -19.90
CA ALA A 161 9.43 8.14 -19.02
C ALA A 161 10.76 7.43 -18.69
N GLY A 162 10.73 6.11 -18.46
CA GLY A 162 11.92 5.29 -18.26
C GLY A 162 12.85 5.29 -19.46
N GLN A 163 12.32 5.13 -20.68
CA GLN A 163 13.11 5.20 -21.92
C GLN A 163 13.75 6.58 -22.13
N ASN A 164 13.01 7.64 -21.83
CA ASN A 164 13.52 9.01 -21.91
C ASN A 164 14.64 9.25 -20.87
N LEU A 165 14.44 8.81 -19.64
CA LEU A 165 15.44 8.92 -18.57
C LEU A 165 16.71 8.14 -18.92
N ALA A 166 16.59 6.93 -19.48
CA ALA A 166 17.74 6.15 -19.93
C ALA A 166 18.54 6.89 -21.02
N THR A 167 17.84 7.49 -22.00
CA THR A 167 18.49 8.30 -23.05
C THR A 167 19.18 9.53 -22.47
N THR A 168 18.54 10.20 -21.50
CA THR A 168 19.10 11.38 -20.83
C THR A 168 20.33 11.00 -19.99
N GLN A 169 20.29 9.84 -19.33
CA GLN A 169 21.42 9.29 -18.59
C GLN A 169 22.60 9.00 -19.51
N GLU A 170 22.38 8.37 -20.66
CA GLU A 170 23.41 8.10 -21.67
C GLU A 170 24.04 9.41 -22.18
N ASN A 171 23.20 10.40 -22.53
CA ASN A 171 23.68 11.72 -22.98
C ASN A 171 24.49 12.43 -21.90
N THR A 172 24.07 12.35 -20.64
CA THR A 172 24.77 12.98 -19.51
C THR A 172 26.10 12.30 -19.23
N GLU A 173 26.17 10.96 -19.29
CA GLU A 173 27.43 10.23 -19.10
C GLU A 173 28.40 10.47 -20.26
N SER A 174 27.90 10.55 -21.50
CA SER A 174 28.71 10.90 -22.67
C SER A 174 29.31 12.31 -22.57
N ALA A 175 28.48 13.29 -22.18
CA ALA A 175 28.95 14.65 -21.91
C ALA A 175 29.98 14.68 -20.77
N ARG A 176 29.75 13.92 -19.70
CA ARG A 176 30.68 13.78 -18.58
C ARG A 176 32.01 13.16 -19.00
N SER A 177 31.99 12.10 -19.81
CA SER A 177 33.21 11.47 -20.36
C SER A 177 34.00 12.46 -21.21
N THR A 178 33.32 13.22 -22.06
CA THR A 178 33.97 14.23 -22.92
C THR A 178 34.63 15.34 -22.10
N LEU A 179 33.97 15.80 -21.03
CA LEU A 179 34.54 16.78 -20.11
C LEU A 179 35.76 16.22 -19.36
N LEU A 180 35.67 14.99 -18.86
CA LEU A 180 36.78 14.34 -18.16
C LEU A 180 38.00 14.17 -19.08
N ASP A 181 37.78 13.74 -20.31
CA ASP A 181 38.84 13.54 -21.30
C ASP A 181 39.49 14.88 -21.70
N LEU A 182 38.70 15.96 -21.81
CA LEU A 182 39.23 17.30 -22.09
C LEU A 182 40.16 17.79 -20.97
N ASP A 183 39.74 17.63 -19.71
CA ASP A 183 40.52 18.06 -18.55
C ASP A 183 41.82 17.25 -18.43
N VAL A 184 41.76 15.94 -18.64
CA VAL A 184 42.95 15.07 -18.65
C VAL A 184 43.88 15.43 -19.80
N ALA A 185 43.36 15.66 -21.01
CA ALA A 185 44.18 16.07 -22.15
C ALA A 185 44.87 17.42 -21.92
N ALA A 186 44.19 18.38 -21.31
CA ALA A 186 44.76 19.68 -20.96
C ALA A 186 45.89 19.54 -19.93
N GLU A 187 45.68 18.76 -18.85
CA GLU A 187 46.72 18.54 -17.84
C GLU A 187 47.90 17.74 -18.39
N MET A 188 47.67 16.73 -19.25
CA MET A 188 48.73 15.96 -19.91
C MET A 188 49.56 16.84 -20.86
N THR A 189 48.92 17.80 -21.55
CA THR A 189 49.64 18.77 -22.39
C THR A 189 50.47 19.72 -21.55
N ALA A 190 49.92 20.22 -20.45
CA ALA A 190 50.65 21.08 -19.50
C ALA A 190 51.82 20.34 -18.85
N PHE A 191 51.62 19.09 -18.42
CA PHE A 191 52.65 18.21 -17.88
C PHE A 191 53.75 17.96 -18.90
N THR A 192 53.39 17.60 -20.14
CA THR A 192 54.36 17.37 -21.23
C THR A 192 55.15 18.64 -21.56
N SER A 193 54.49 19.80 -21.62
CA SER A 193 55.16 21.08 -21.86
C SER A 193 56.15 21.41 -20.74
N LYS A 194 55.74 21.26 -19.47
CA LYS A 194 56.63 21.43 -18.31
C LYS A 194 57.82 20.46 -18.36
N GLN A 195 57.58 19.20 -18.72
CA GLN A 195 58.62 18.19 -18.84
C GLN A 195 59.62 18.51 -19.96
N ILE A 196 59.15 18.96 -21.12
CA ILE A 196 60.00 19.44 -22.22
C ILE A 196 60.79 20.67 -21.75
N LEU A 197 60.18 21.62 -21.06
CA LEU A 197 60.84 22.82 -20.56
C LEU A 197 61.96 22.48 -19.56
N VAL A 198 61.75 21.50 -18.67
CA VAL A 198 62.77 20.98 -17.77
C VAL A 198 63.91 20.32 -18.55
N GLN A 199 63.61 19.45 -19.52
CA GLN A 199 64.63 18.78 -20.35
C GLN A 199 65.42 19.79 -21.22
N SER A 200 64.74 20.75 -21.84
CA SER A 200 65.36 21.85 -22.59
C SER A 200 66.19 22.76 -21.68
N GLY A 201 65.73 23.06 -20.47
CA GLY A 201 66.48 23.83 -19.49
C GLY A 201 67.79 23.14 -19.08
N VAL A 202 67.75 21.82 -18.85
CA VAL A 202 68.95 21.01 -18.56
C VAL A 202 69.89 20.96 -19.76
N ALA A 203 69.38 20.74 -20.98
CA ALA A 203 70.19 20.73 -22.19
C ALA A 203 70.80 22.12 -22.50
N MET A 204 70.04 23.21 -22.29
CA MET A 204 70.54 24.57 -22.44
C MET A 204 71.55 24.93 -21.36
N LEU A 205 71.38 24.49 -20.11
CA LEU A 205 72.39 24.65 -19.06
C LEU A 205 73.68 23.87 -19.41
N ALA A 206 73.57 22.66 -19.95
CA ALA A 206 74.72 21.90 -20.40
C ALA A 206 75.45 22.60 -21.55
N GLN A 207 74.72 23.12 -22.55
CA GLN A 207 75.27 23.87 -23.68
C GLN A 207 75.90 25.20 -23.21
N ALA A 208 75.25 25.93 -22.32
CA ALA A 208 75.74 27.18 -21.75
C ALA A 208 77.00 26.97 -20.88
N ASN A 209 77.15 25.82 -20.23
CA ASN A 209 78.37 25.48 -19.50
C ASN A 209 79.54 25.09 -20.42
N GLN A 210 79.28 24.58 -21.63
CA GLN A 210 80.33 24.25 -22.61
C GLN A 210 80.84 25.49 -23.37
N MET A 211 80.01 26.52 -23.54
CA MET A 211 80.36 27.74 -24.28
C MET A 211 81.55 28.52 -23.65
N PRO A 212 81.62 28.79 -22.33
CA PRO A 212 82.77 29.43 -21.70
C PRO A 212 84.06 28.61 -21.79
N GLN A 213 83.96 27.27 -21.73
CA GLN A 213 85.13 26.39 -21.83
C GLN A 213 85.77 26.46 -23.23
N ASN A 214 84.95 26.58 -24.27
CA ASN A 214 85.44 26.79 -25.63
C ASN A 214 86.08 28.17 -25.82
N LEU A 215 85.55 29.22 -25.16
CA LEU A 215 86.16 30.55 -25.18
C LEU A 215 87.51 30.60 -24.44
N LEU A 216 87.64 29.88 -23.32
CA LEU A 216 88.92 29.76 -22.60
C LEU A 216 90.01 29.04 -23.43
N ARG A 217 89.62 28.13 -24.32
CA ARG A 217 90.53 27.49 -25.30
C ARG A 217 90.94 28.40 -26.46
N LEU A 218 90.21 29.49 -26.71
CA LEU A 218 90.50 30.48 -27.76
C LEU A 218 91.38 31.64 -27.25
N LEU A 219 91.50 31.80 -25.93
CA LEU A 219 92.29 32.84 -25.28
C LEU A 219 93.64 32.33 -24.73
N GLN A 220 93.97 31.06 -24.98
CA GLN A 220 95.28 30.44 -24.74
C GLN A 220 95.98 30.19 -26.07
#